data_AF-A0A3M8B980-F1
#
_entry.id   AF-A0A3M8B980-F1
#
_cell.length_a   1.000
_cell.length_b   1.000
_cell.length_c   1.000
_cell.angle_alpha   90.00
_cell.angle_beta   90.00
_cell.angle_gamma   90.00
#
_symmetry.space_group_name_H-M   'P 1'
#
loop_
_entity.id
_entity.type
_entity.pdbx_description
1 polymer ?
#
loop_
_entity_poly.entity_id
_entity_poly.type
_entity_poly.pdbx_seq_one_letter_code
_entity_poly.pdbx_strand_id
1 'polypeptide(L)'
;MGQAIIRLSELSVESFVTSGVNNNYLVFSPLPYSKQNSSGIDGHIQFNGIVANEIVEADLDVALANPSTDYAFSVGTDNKIKLTFDKSLHASKAEALVALKNVEVVYELGNLKLDGANYSLIARDSTGEEIHRTTPVTLEQATQIISTLDMSRDFNSDGFIRYELVHNFIVT
;
A
#
# COMPACT_ATOMS: atom_id res chain seq x y z
N MET A 1 9.61 8.03 16.79
CA MET A 1 8.52 8.49 15.91
C MET A 1 7.58 7.32 15.68
N GLY A 2 6.31 7.56 15.37
CA GLY A 2 5.36 6.47 15.11
C GLY A 2 5.74 5.74 13.81
N GLN A 3 5.65 4.42 13.82
CA GLN A 3 5.84 3.58 12.63
C GLN A 3 4.55 2.82 12.35
N ALA A 4 4.30 2.56 11.07
CA ALA A 4 3.24 1.67 10.63
C ALA A 4 3.83 0.53 9.81
N ILE A 5 3.11 -0.59 9.79
CA ILE A 5 3.43 -1.76 8.99
C ILE A 5 2.22 -2.03 8.11
N ILE A 6 2.45 -2.18 6.80
CA ILE A 6 1.43 -2.56 5.83
C ILE A 6 1.97 -3.66 4.92
N ARG A 7 1.13 -4.61 4.52
CA ARG A 7 1.52 -5.59 3.49
C ARG A 7 1.44 -4.93 2.12
N LEU A 8 2.39 -5.21 1.23
CA LEU A 8 2.34 -4.73 -0.15
C LEU A 8 1.06 -5.14 -0.88
N SER A 9 0.47 -6.29 -0.52
CA SER A 9 -0.82 -6.73 -1.06
C SER A 9 -2.01 -5.84 -0.67
N GLU A 10 -1.90 -5.09 0.42
CA GLU A 10 -2.92 -4.15 0.89
C GLU A 10 -2.79 -2.78 0.21
N LEU A 11 -1.68 -2.53 -0.48
CA LEU A 11 -1.49 -1.35 -1.32
C LEU A 11 -1.94 -1.67 -2.75
N SER A 12 -2.86 -0.87 -3.26
CA SER A 12 -3.32 -0.99 -4.65
C SER A 12 -2.18 -0.66 -5.62
N VAL A 13 -1.98 -1.49 -6.64
CA VAL A 13 -1.02 -1.18 -7.72
C VAL A 13 -1.71 -0.35 -8.80
N GLU A 14 -1.35 0.94 -8.84
CA GLU A 14 -1.88 1.91 -9.79
C GLU A 14 -1.29 1.74 -11.20
N SER A 15 -0.01 1.38 -11.30
CA SER A 15 0.66 1.22 -12.59
C SER A 15 1.69 0.11 -12.57
N PHE A 16 1.83 -0.57 -13.71
CA PHE A 16 2.94 -1.48 -14.00
C PHE A 16 3.64 -0.96 -15.26
N VAL A 17 4.83 -0.40 -15.08
CA VAL A 17 5.58 0.27 -16.15
C VAL A 17 6.62 -0.70 -16.70
N THR A 18 6.55 -0.96 -18.00
CA THR A 18 7.45 -1.90 -18.70
C THR A 18 8.31 -1.21 -19.78
N SER A 19 8.20 0.12 -19.89
CA SER A 19 8.86 0.92 -20.91
C SER A 19 10.33 1.23 -20.62
N GLY A 20 10.84 0.87 -19.43
CA GLY A 20 12.26 0.96 -19.09
C GLY A 20 13.12 0.13 -20.03
N VAL A 21 14.40 0.45 -20.14
CA VAL A 21 15.38 -0.34 -20.89
C VAL A 21 15.78 -1.58 -20.09
N ASN A 22 16.06 -1.42 -18.80
CA ASN A 22 16.60 -2.49 -17.94
C ASN A 22 15.51 -3.10 -17.05
N ASN A 23 14.65 -2.28 -16.46
CA ASN A 23 13.77 -2.71 -15.38
C ASN A 23 12.28 -2.51 -15.70
N ASN A 24 11.44 -3.23 -14.95
CA ASN A 24 10.02 -2.95 -14.80
C ASN A 24 9.76 -2.28 -13.44
N TYR A 25 8.66 -1.52 -13.34
CA TYR A 25 8.25 -0.85 -12.09
C TYR A 25 6.82 -1.15 -11.71
N LEU A 26 6.58 -1.42 -10.44
CA LEU A 26 5.25 -1.34 -9.84
C LEU A 26 5.14 0.00 -9.09
N VAL A 27 4.11 0.77 -9.42
CA VAL A 27 3.74 1.99 -8.70
C VAL A 27 2.54 1.66 -7.82
N PHE A 28 2.77 1.70 -6.52
CA PHE A 28 1.74 1.48 -5.51
C PHE A 28 1.01 2.77 -5.18
N SER A 29 -0.19 2.65 -4.63
CA SER A 29 -0.93 3.77 -4.03
C SER A 29 -0.10 4.43 -2.92
N PRO A 30 -0.35 5.72 -2.62
CA PRO A 30 0.40 6.43 -1.58
C PRO A 30 0.35 5.71 -0.23
N LEU A 31 1.47 5.72 0.49
CA LEU A 31 1.55 5.15 1.83
C LEU A 31 0.60 5.91 2.79
N PRO A 32 -0.36 5.22 3.42
CA PRO A 32 -1.33 5.86 4.29
C PRO A 32 -0.65 6.56 5.46
N TYR A 33 -0.91 7.86 5.63
CA TYR A 33 -0.40 8.66 6.75
C TYR A 33 1.13 8.70 6.88
N SER A 34 1.85 8.37 5.80
CA SER A 34 3.31 8.43 5.77
C SER A 34 3.79 9.85 6.01
N LYS A 35 4.95 9.95 6.65
CA LYS A 35 5.75 11.17 6.64
C LYS A 35 6.05 11.54 5.18
N GLN A 36 6.09 12.84 4.91
CA GLN A 36 6.43 13.34 3.59
C GLN A 36 7.86 12.92 3.23
N ASN A 37 8.00 12.17 2.14
CA ASN A 37 9.29 11.81 1.58
C ASN A 37 9.76 12.87 0.57
N SER A 38 11.08 12.95 0.42
CA SER A 38 11.74 13.70 -0.63
C SER A 38 11.83 12.84 -1.89
N SER A 39 12.21 13.40 -3.03
CA SER A 39 12.56 12.58 -4.22
C SER A 39 13.97 11.95 -4.11
N GLY A 40 14.54 11.91 -2.89
CA GLY A 40 15.87 11.43 -2.57
C GLY A 40 15.88 10.07 -1.88
N ILE A 41 16.90 9.83 -1.06
CA ILE A 41 17.00 8.66 -0.18
C ILE A 41 16.73 9.16 1.23
N ASP A 42 15.59 8.76 1.81
CA ASP A 42 15.16 9.25 3.12
C ASP A 42 15.38 8.24 4.24
N GLY A 43 15.46 6.94 3.93
CA GLY A 43 15.63 5.87 4.92
C GLY A 43 14.42 5.65 5.83
N HIS A 44 13.26 6.23 5.49
CA HIS A 44 12.02 6.11 6.26
C HIS A 44 11.28 4.79 6.01
N ILE A 45 11.69 4.02 5.00
CA ILE A 45 10.96 2.84 4.51
C ILE A 45 11.87 1.63 4.52
N GLN A 46 11.34 0.52 5.03
CA GLN A 46 12.03 -0.77 5.09
C GLN A 46 11.10 -1.86 4.60
N PHE A 47 11.66 -2.84 3.89
CA PHE A 47 10.93 -4.01 3.42
C PHE A 47 11.33 -5.24 4.23
N ASN A 48 10.34 -6.01 4.66
CA ASN A 48 10.52 -7.33 5.23
C ASN A 48 10.01 -8.37 4.24
N GLY A 49 10.83 -9.37 3.93
CA GLY A 49 10.50 -10.45 3.01
C GLY A 49 11.14 -10.33 1.61
N ILE A 50 11.75 -9.19 1.29
CA ILE A 50 12.60 -8.98 0.11
C ILE A 50 13.83 -8.14 0.47
N VAL A 51 14.87 -8.21 -0.37
CA VAL A 51 15.99 -7.27 -0.33
C VAL A 51 15.69 -6.16 -1.34
N ALA A 52 15.36 -4.97 -0.83
CA ALA A 52 15.06 -3.80 -1.64
C ALA A 52 15.91 -2.62 -1.20
N ASN A 53 16.72 -2.08 -2.10
CA ASN A 53 17.57 -0.91 -1.82
C ASN A 53 16.87 0.38 -2.24
N GLU A 54 16.91 1.40 -1.38
CA GLU A 54 16.38 2.72 -1.72
C GLU A 54 17.28 3.42 -2.74
N ILE A 55 16.67 3.96 -3.79
CA ILE A 55 17.32 4.68 -4.88
C ILE A 55 16.57 5.98 -5.17
N VAL A 56 17.24 6.93 -5.81
CA VAL A 56 16.58 8.14 -6.31
C VAL A 56 15.67 7.82 -7.48
N GLU A 57 14.59 8.57 -7.66
CA GLU A 57 13.56 8.28 -8.67
C GLU A 57 14.12 8.26 -10.10
N ALA A 58 15.14 9.08 -10.38
CA ALA A 58 15.82 9.11 -11.68
C ALA A 58 16.55 7.79 -12.01
N ASP A 59 16.91 7.00 -11.00
CA ASP A 59 17.69 5.78 -11.15
C ASP A 59 16.82 4.52 -11.25
N LEU A 60 15.49 4.67 -11.34
CA LEU A 60 14.57 3.53 -11.45
C LEU A 60 15.00 2.57 -12.58
N ASP A 61 15.47 3.09 -13.73
CA ASP A 61 15.90 2.28 -14.88
C ASP A 61 17.38 1.95 -14.95
N VAL A 62 18.14 2.19 -13.88
CA VAL A 62 19.54 1.77 -13.82
C VAL A 62 19.62 0.26 -13.58
N ALA A 63 20.57 -0.40 -14.26
CA ALA A 63 20.78 -1.83 -14.11
C ALA A 63 21.04 -2.20 -12.64
N LEU A 64 20.28 -3.18 -12.13
CA LEU A 64 20.43 -3.68 -10.77
C LEU A 64 21.66 -4.57 -10.64
N ALA A 65 22.29 -4.57 -9.46
CA ALA A 65 23.54 -5.31 -9.21
C ALA A 65 23.36 -6.83 -9.36
N ASN A 66 22.27 -7.39 -8.82
CA ASN A 66 21.88 -8.78 -9.05
C ASN A 66 20.46 -8.84 -9.67
N PRO A 67 20.35 -8.88 -11.01
CA PRO A 67 19.08 -8.90 -11.72
C PRO A 67 18.11 -10.01 -11.31
N SER A 68 18.62 -11.13 -10.81
CA SER A 68 17.82 -12.32 -10.47
C SER A 68 17.23 -12.32 -9.06
N THR A 69 17.58 -11.34 -8.22
CA THR A 69 17.15 -11.33 -6.81
C THR A 69 16.88 -9.94 -6.26
N ASP A 70 17.52 -8.92 -6.81
CA ASP A 70 17.48 -7.59 -6.25
C ASP A 70 16.22 -6.85 -6.64
N TYR A 71 15.64 -6.18 -5.66
CA TYR A 71 14.71 -5.08 -5.87
C TYR A 71 15.42 -3.78 -5.54
N ALA A 72 14.98 -2.69 -6.15
CA ALA A 72 15.24 -1.37 -5.62
C ALA A 72 13.92 -0.61 -5.55
N PHE A 73 13.87 0.47 -4.78
CA PHE A 73 12.66 1.25 -4.65
C PHE A 73 12.97 2.73 -4.54
N SER A 74 12.04 3.56 -5.00
CA SER A 74 12.06 4.99 -4.75
C SER A 74 10.70 5.42 -4.23
N VAL A 75 10.70 6.37 -3.29
CA VAL A 75 9.48 7.03 -2.83
C VAL A 75 9.66 8.51 -3.04
N GLY A 76 8.82 9.08 -3.91
CA GLY A 76 8.90 10.50 -4.23
C GLY A 76 8.04 11.35 -3.31
N THR A 77 7.87 12.62 -3.68
CA THR A 77 6.98 13.55 -2.98
C THR A 77 5.49 13.16 -3.07
N ASP A 78 5.15 12.22 -3.95
CA ASP A 78 3.82 11.61 -4.04
C ASP A 78 3.57 10.55 -2.95
N ASN A 79 4.58 10.24 -2.12
CA ASN A 79 4.57 9.17 -1.10
C ASN A 79 4.18 7.80 -1.66
N LYS A 80 4.40 7.58 -2.96
CA LYS A 80 4.14 6.29 -3.63
C LYS A 80 5.40 5.48 -3.67
N ILE A 81 5.28 4.19 -3.34
CA ILE A 81 6.36 3.25 -3.56
C ILE A 81 6.44 2.93 -5.05
N LYS A 82 7.57 3.24 -5.65
CA LYS A 82 7.97 2.83 -7.00
C LYS A 82 8.97 1.71 -6.84
N LEU A 83 8.50 0.47 -6.82
CA LEU A 83 9.34 -0.72 -6.65
C LEU A 83 9.83 -1.16 -8.02
N THR A 84 11.13 -1.18 -8.21
CA THR A 84 11.81 -1.65 -9.42
C THR A 84 12.40 -3.05 -9.25
N PHE A 85 12.38 -3.80 -10.35
CA PHE A 85 13.05 -5.08 -10.51
C PHE A 85 13.42 -5.30 -11.98
N ASP A 86 14.43 -6.12 -12.22
CA ASP A 86 14.85 -6.47 -13.57
C ASP A 86 13.73 -7.18 -14.35
N LYS A 87 13.69 -6.95 -15.68
CA LYS A 87 12.67 -7.55 -16.55
C LYS A 87 12.66 -9.07 -16.57
N SER A 88 13.80 -9.70 -16.26
CA SER A 88 13.92 -11.16 -16.17
C SER A 88 13.42 -11.74 -14.85
N LEU A 89 13.25 -10.92 -13.81
CA LEU A 89 12.83 -11.40 -12.48
C LEU A 89 11.34 -11.77 -12.45
N HIS A 90 10.49 -10.94 -13.05
CA HIS A 90 9.05 -11.21 -13.19
C HIS A 90 8.61 -10.90 -14.62
N ALA A 91 8.02 -11.89 -15.29
CA ALA A 91 7.57 -11.76 -16.67
C ALA A 91 6.26 -10.97 -16.80
N SER A 92 5.50 -10.82 -15.70
CA SER A 92 4.22 -10.12 -15.70
C SER A 92 3.88 -9.44 -14.37
N LYS A 93 2.93 -8.51 -14.41
CA LYS A 93 2.34 -7.89 -13.20
C LYS A 93 1.81 -8.95 -12.23
N ALA A 94 1.11 -9.96 -12.73
CA ALA A 94 0.47 -10.97 -11.90
C ALA A 94 1.50 -11.81 -11.12
N GLU A 95 2.59 -12.20 -11.79
CA GLU A 95 3.69 -12.93 -11.16
C GLU A 95 4.36 -12.11 -10.06
N ALA A 96 4.67 -10.84 -10.34
CA ALA A 96 5.26 -9.94 -9.35
C ALA A 96 4.36 -9.76 -8.12
N LEU A 97 3.04 -9.60 -8.31
CA LEU A 97 2.09 -9.49 -7.20
C LEU A 97 2.03 -10.75 -6.34
N VAL A 98 2.10 -11.93 -6.96
CA VAL A 98 2.11 -13.20 -6.22
C VAL A 98 3.40 -13.34 -5.40
N ALA A 99 4.54 -12.94 -5.95
CA ALA A 99 5.82 -12.96 -5.23
C ALA A 99 5.84 -11.97 -4.05
N LEU A 100 5.23 -10.79 -4.23
CA LEU A 100 5.24 -9.70 -3.25
C LEU A 100 4.10 -9.77 -2.22
N LYS A 101 3.19 -10.75 -2.32
CA LYS A 101 1.96 -10.79 -1.51
C LYS A 101 2.18 -10.79 0.01
N ASN A 102 3.29 -11.35 0.48
CA ASN A 102 3.62 -11.47 1.90
C ASN A 102 4.67 -10.45 2.35
N VAL A 103 5.08 -9.54 1.47
CA VAL A 103 6.09 -8.53 1.79
C VAL A 103 5.44 -7.46 2.65
N GLU A 104 6.09 -7.15 3.77
CA GLU A 104 5.66 -6.09 4.67
C GLU A 104 6.54 -4.86 4.46
N VAL A 105 5.91 -3.69 4.47
CA VAL A 105 6.55 -2.39 4.40
C VAL A 105 6.40 -1.73 5.76
N VAL A 106 7.53 -1.46 6.39
CA VAL A 106 7.61 -0.63 7.60
C VAL A 106 7.93 0.79 7.17
N TYR A 107 7.13 1.76 7.59
CA TYR A 107 7.35 3.16 7.22
C TYR A 107 7.07 4.13 8.38
N GLU A 108 7.74 5.29 8.35
CA GLU A 108 7.51 6.35 9.33
C GLU A 108 6.17 7.06 9.09
N LEU A 109 5.40 7.21 10.16
CA LEU A 109 4.20 8.05 10.17
C LEU A 109 4.60 9.53 10.25
N GLY A 110 3.83 10.37 9.54
CA GLY A 110 3.96 11.81 9.64
C GLY A 110 3.50 12.35 10.99
N ASN A 111 3.49 13.67 11.15
CA ASN A 111 2.88 14.27 12.33
C ASN A 111 1.35 14.20 12.20
N LEU A 112 0.76 13.18 12.82
CA LEU A 112 -0.66 12.88 12.67
C LEU A 112 -1.52 13.79 13.53
N LYS A 113 -2.42 14.51 12.89
CA LYS A 113 -3.49 15.27 13.55
C LYS A 113 -4.84 14.69 13.18
N LEU A 114 -5.74 14.58 14.15
CA LEU A 114 -7.11 14.14 13.88
C LEU A 114 -7.78 15.05 12.84
N ASP A 115 -8.37 14.43 11.82
CA ASP A 115 -9.22 15.09 10.85
C ASP A 115 -10.64 15.24 11.40
N GLY A 116 -10.79 16.09 12.42
CA GLY A 116 -12.07 16.30 13.10
C GLY A 116 -12.68 14.99 13.63
N ALA A 117 -13.95 14.77 13.34
CA ALA A 117 -14.71 13.58 13.72
C ALA A 117 -14.96 12.63 12.53
N ASN A 118 -14.00 12.57 11.61
CA ASN A 118 -14.05 11.67 10.46
C ASN A 118 -13.38 10.33 10.77
N TYR A 119 -13.89 9.28 10.14
CA TYR A 119 -13.45 7.90 10.30
C TYR A 119 -13.38 7.20 8.95
N SER A 120 -12.47 6.25 8.81
CA SER A 120 -12.49 5.27 7.73
C SER A 120 -13.08 3.96 8.27
N LEU A 121 -14.12 3.48 7.60
CA LEU A 121 -14.73 2.18 7.86
C LEU A 121 -14.07 1.15 6.95
N ILE A 122 -13.54 0.08 7.54
CA ILE A 122 -13.00 -1.08 6.83
C ILE A 122 -13.86 -2.28 7.17
N ALA A 123 -14.41 -2.95 6.16
CA ALA A 123 -15.16 -4.19 6.32
C ALA A 123 -14.33 -5.36 5.80
N ARG A 124 -14.21 -6.41 6.62
CA ARG A 124 -13.50 -7.64 6.29
C ARG A 124 -14.42 -8.84 6.40
N ASP A 125 -14.24 -9.83 5.54
CA ASP A 125 -14.97 -11.09 5.63
C ASP A 125 -14.43 -11.98 6.77
N SER A 126 -15.00 -13.19 6.88
CA SER A 126 -14.56 -14.17 7.88
C SER A 126 -13.16 -14.74 7.65
N THR A 127 -12.59 -14.56 6.45
CA THR A 127 -11.21 -14.99 6.11
C THR A 127 -10.18 -13.90 6.42
N GLY A 128 -10.64 -12.66 6.69
CA GLY A 128 -9.81 -11.49 6.95
C GLY A 128 -9.52 -10.65 5.70
N GLU A 129 -10.08 -11.03 4.55
CA GLU A 129 -9.98 -10.28 3.31
C GLU A 129 -10.81 -8.99 3.42
N GLU A 130 -10.25 -7.87 2.93
CA GLU A 130 -10.94 -6.59 2.89
C GLU A 130 -11.95 -6.59 1.74
N ILE A 131 -13.23 -6.49 2.06
CA ILE A 131 -14.33 -6.45 1.08
C ILE A 131 -14.82 -5.03 0.79
N HIS A 132 -14.56 -4.09 1.71
CA HIS A 132 -14.96 -2.70 1.54
C HIS A 132 -14.11 -1.76 2.39
N ARG A 133 -13.84 -0.57 1.85
CA ARG A 133 -13.22 0.55 2.58
C ARG A 133 -13.84 1.87 2.13
N THR A 134 -14.21 2.70 3.10
CA THR A 134 -14.77 4.04 2.83
C THR A 134 -13.67 5.09 2.75
N THR A 135 -13.92 6.16 1.98
CA THR A 135 -13.25 7.44 2.24
C THR A 135 -13.64 7.97 3.62
N PRO A 136 -12.95 8.99 4.16
CA PRO A 136 -13.29 9.56 5.46
C PRO A 136 -14.77 10.01 5.52
N VAL A 137 -15.50 9.51 6.51
CA VAL A 137 -16.93 9.76 6.74
C VAL A 137 -17.20 10.04 8.21
N THR A 138 -18.34 10.65 8.54
CA THR A 138 -18.76 10.80 9.94
C THR A 138 -19.21 9.46 10.54
N LEU A 139 -19.28 9.36 11.87
CA LEU A 139 -19.76 8.15 12.54
C LEU A 139 -21.21 7.78 12.16
N GLU A 140 -22.07 8.79 11.95
CA GLU A 140 -23.46 8.60 11.52
C GLU A 140 -23.52 8.00 10.11
N GLN A 141 -22.70 8.51 9.19
CA GLN A 141 -22.57 7.96 7.83
C GLN A 141 -22.02 6.53 7.86
N ALA A 142 -21.00 6.26 8.68
CA ALA A 142 -20.47 4.90 8.84
C ALA A 142 -21.54 3.92 9.33
N THR A 143 -22.39 4.34 10.27
CA THR A 143 -23.52 3.52 10.76
C THR A 143 -24.51 3.20 9.63
N GLN A 144 -24.83 4.17 8.77
CA GLN A 144 -25.70 3.96 7.61
C GLN A 144 -25.08 3.00 6.59
N ILE A 145 -23.77 3.09 6.36
CA ILE A 145 -23.04 2.22 5.44
C ILE A 145 -23.03 0.78 5.95
N ILE A 146 -22.75 0.57 7.24
CA ILE A 146 -22.80 -0.77 7.89
C ILE A 146 -24.20 -1.38 7.69
N SER A 147 -25.26 -0.63 8.02
CA SER A 147 -26.64 -1.11 7.85
C SER A 147 -26.94 -1.49 6.40
N THR A 148 -26.43 -0.74 5.43
CA THR A 148 -26.67 -1.01 4.01
C THR A 148 -25.93 -2.27 3.56
N LEU A 149 -24.65 -2.41 3.96
CA LEU A 149 -23.83 -3.59 3.66
C LEU A 149 -24.48 -4.86 4.22
N ASP A 150 -24.91 -4.84 5.48
CA ASP A 150 -25.59 -5.97 6.12
C ASP A 150 -26.91 -6.34 5.41
N MET A 151 -27.69 -5.36 4.95
CA MET A 151 -28.96 -5.61 4.26
C MET A 151 -28.81 -6.13 2.82
N SER A 152 -27.72 -5.77 2.15
CA SER A 152 -27.50 -6.07 0.72
C SER A 152 -26.85 -7.43 0.47
N ARG A 153 -26.39 -8.12 1.52
CA ARG A 153 -25.58 -9.33 1.39
C ARG A 153 -26.43 -10.59 1.36
N ASP A 154 -25.98 -11.57 0.57
CA ASP A 154 -26.55 -12.91 0.57
C ASP A 154 -26.09 -13.67 1.83
N PHE A 155 -27.03 -13.96 2.73
CA PHE A 155 -26.76 -14.64 4.00
C PHE A 155 -26.47 -16.15 3.83
N ASN A 156 -26.59 -16.69 2.61
CA ASN A 156 -26.56 -18.14 2.39
C ASN A 156 -25.16 -18.71 2.08
N SER A 157 -24.17 -17.89 1.71
CA SER A 157 -22.84 -18.38 1.26
C SER A 157 -21.66 -17.95 2.12
N ASP A 158 -21.89 -17.06 3.09
CA ASP A 158 -20.95 -15.98 3.33
C ASP A 158 -20.82 -15.75 4.86
N GLY A 159 -19.63 -15.97 5.43
CA GLY A 159 -19.38 -15.89 6.88
C GLY A 159 -19.59 -14.49 7.49
N PHE A 160 -19.26 -14.27 8.77
CA PHE A 160 -19.49 -12.96 9.41
C PHE A 160 -18.64 -11.84 8.78
N ILE A 161 -19.12 -10.59 8.82
CA ILE A 161 -18.34 -9.40 8.49
C ILE A 161 -17.81 -8.78 9.77
N ARG A 162 -16.52 -8.44 9.78
CA ARG A 162 -15.90 -7.62 10.81
C ARG A 162 -15.79 -6.19 10.30
N TYR A 163 -16.32 -5.25 11.06
CA TYR A 163 -16.18 -3.83 10.81
C TYR A 163 -15.12 -3.22 11.72
N GLU A 164 -14.20 -2.46 11.15
CA GLU A 164 -13.17 -1.70 11.84
C GLU A 164 -13.37 -0.22 11.55
N LEU A 165 -13.51 0.58 12.61
CA LEU A 165 -13.60 2.04 12.54
C LEU A 165 -12.30 2.64 13.03
N VAL A 166 -11.64 3.39 12.16
CA VAL A 166 -10.37 4.03 12.46
C VAL A 166 -10.54 5.54 12.29
N HIS A 167 -10.06 6.32 13.26
CA HIS A 167 -10.02 7.78 13.11
C HIS A 167 -9.24 8.16 11.86
N ASN A 168 -9.75 9.14 11.12
CA ASN A 168 -8.98 9.71 10.03
C ASN A 168 -7.95 10.71 10.57
N PHE A 169 -6.76 10.69 9.99
CA PHE A 169 -5.67 11.58 10.33
C PHE A 169 -5.22 12.38 9.10
N ILE A 170 -4.87 13.64 9.32
CA ILE A 170 -4.15 14.46 8.35
C ILE A 170 -2.69 14.50 8.78
N VAL A 171 -1.78 14.34 7.82
CA VAL A 171 -0.35 14.57 8.01
C VAL A 171 -0.09 16.07 7.91
N THR A 172 0.50 16.66 8.95
CA THR A 172 0.90 18.08 9.01
C THR A 172 2.40 18.26 8.89
#